data_AF-A0A952KSG6-F1
#
_entry.id   AF-A0A952KSG6-F1
#
_cell.length_a   1.000
_cell.length_b   1.000
_cell.length_c   1.000
_cell.angle_alpha   90.00
_cell.angle_beta   90.00
_cell.angle_gamma   90.00
#
_symmetry.space_group_name_H-M   'P 1'
#
loop_
_entity.id
_entity.type
_entity.pdbx_description
1 polymer ?
#
loop_
_entity_poly.entity_id
_entity_poly.type
_entity_poly.pdbx_seq_one_letter_code
_entity_poly.pdbx_strand_id
1 'polypeptide(L)'
;NLFDIATAVQHAGLGTADAFLAAARANTALISDLSPDAKSLEGYLFPETYKFSRHATPEQMQAAMVKRFRREATSLGLTTDVARTVTMASLVEKEVRVDAERPLVAGVFVNRLAKGIPLATDPTVIYAALLDNRWRGTIYRSDLDYDSPYNTYRHTGLPPGPIASPGVAALKAAMHPAETDYLYFVADAAGHSVFSNDLKEHAEQVQAYRRASGEAPAAPAPSETESRSPKHGRSSGRKRQK
;
A
#
# COMPACT_ATOMS: atom_id res chain seq x y z
N ASN A 1 -9.17 -1.24 4.30
CA ASN A 1 -8.11 -0.72 5.20
C ASN A 1 -8.74 -0.37 6.54
N LEU A 2 -7.98 0.15 7.51
CA LEU A 2 -8.48 0.48 8.85
C LEU A 2 -9.67 1.47 8.82
N PHE A 3 -9.68 2.43 7.90
CA PHE A 3 -10.77 3.40 7.73
C PHE A 3 -12.06 2.74 7.22
N ASP A 4 -11.95 1.79 6.29
CA ASP A 4 -13.09 1.00 5.81
C ASP A 4 -13.70 0.16 6.94
N ILE A 5 -12.85 -0.44 7.78
CA ILE A 5 -13.29 -1.25 8.94
C ILE A 5 -14.01 -0.35 9.95
N ALA A 6 -13.46 0.82 10.27
CA ALA A 6 -14.09 1.79 11.17
C ALA A 6 -15.46 2.24 10.65
N THR A 7 -15.57 2.50 9.34
CA THR A 7 -16.83 2.84 8.68
C THR A 7 -17.84 1.68 8.77
N ALA A 8 -17.40 0.44 8.54
CA ALA A 8 -18.26 -0.74 8.66
C ALA A 8 -18.77 -0.96 10.09
N VAL A 9 -17.92 -0.76 11.10
CA VAL A 9 -18.30 -0.82 12.53
C VAL A 9 -19.36 0.22 12.86
N GLN A 10 -19.22 1.44 12.34
CA GLN A 10 -20.20 2.51 12.52
C GLN A 10 -21.53 2.19 11.85
N HIS A 11 -21.51 1.74 10.60
CA HIS A 11 -22.72 1.35 9.88
C HIS A 11 -23.45 0.16 10.52
N ALA A 12 -22.71 -0.74 11.17
CA ALA A 12 -23.29 -1.85 11.94
C ALA A 12 -23.90 -1.42 13.29
N GLY A 13 -23.72 -0.16 13.70
CA GLY A 13 -24.20 0.34 14.99
C GLY A 13 -23.46 -0.24 16.19
N LEU A 14 -22.17 -0.61 16.00
CA LEU A 14 -21.31 -1.22 17.03
C LEU A 14 -20.36 -0.22 17.70
N GLY A 15 -20.43 1.07 17.34
CA GLY A 15 -19.57 2.14 17.85
C GLY A 15 -19.42 3.26 16.82
N THR A 16 -18.61 4.27 17.12
CA THR A 16 -18.26 5.31 16.13
C THR A 16 -16.97 4.94 15.41
N ALA A 17 -16.82 5.41 14.18
CA ALA A 17 -15.59 5.22 13.41
C ALA A 17 -14.39 5.83 14.15
N ASP A 18 -14.54 7.04 14.70
CA ASP A 18 -13.47 7.74 15.43
C ASP A 18 -13.01 6.98 16.67
N ALA A 19 -13.94 6.41 17.45
CA ALA A 19 -13.59 5.59 18.62
C ALA A 19 -12.83 4.33 18.20
N PHE A 20 -13.23 3.70 17.09
CA PHE A 20 -12.52 2.53 16.56
C PHE A 20 -11.11 2.87 16.09
N LEU A 21 -10.94 3.97 15.36
CA LEU A 21 -9.63 4.45 14.89
C LEU A 21 -8.72 4.83 16.06
N ALA A 22 -9.24 5.52 17.07
CA ALA A 22 -8.50 5.88 18.27
C ALA A 22 -7.99 4.64 19.02
N ALA A 23 -8.87 3.65 19.24
CA ALA A 23 -8.49 2.37 19.85
C ALA A 23 -7.42 1.65 19.03
N ALA A 24 -7.53 1.64 17.70
CA ALA A 24 -6.54 0.97 16.84
C ALA A 24 -5.15 1.61 16.90
N ARG A 25 -5.06 2.91 17.22
CA ARG A 25 -3.78 3.61 17.45
C ARG A 25 -3.23 3.38 18.86
N ALA A 26 -4.11 3.18 19.84
CA ALA A 26 -3.73 2.96 21.24
C ALA A 26 -3.30 1.51 21.53
N ASN A 27 -3.85 0.53 20.81
CA ASN A 27 -3.73 -0.90 21.12
C ASN A 27 -2.62 -1.63 20.35
N THR A 28 -1.57 -0.93 19.91
CA THR A 28 -0.46 -1.54 19.13
C THR A 28 0.31 -2.61 19.90
N ALA A 29 0.19 -2.64 21.23
CA ALA A 29 0.72 -3.71 22.07
C ALA A 29 0.27 -5.11 21.62
N LEU A 30 -0.93 -5.23 21.01
CA LEU A 30 -1.46 -6.48 20.47
C LEU A 30 -0.61 -7.09 19.34
N ILE A 31 0.30 -6.34 18.74
CA ILE A 31 1.15 -6.74 17.60
C ILE A 31 2.62 -6.36 17.80
N SER A 32 3.02 -5.91 19.00
CA SER A 32 4.36 -5.37 19.25
C SER A 32 5.50 -6.39 19.02
N ASP A 33 5.23 -7.68 19.19
CA ASP A 33 6.12 -8.79 18.84
C ASP A 33 6.26 -9.02 17.33
N LEU A 34 5.25 -8.62 16.54
CA LEU A 34 5.23 -8.80 15.09
C LEU A 34 5.73 -7.56 14.34
N SER A 35 5.44 -6.37 14.90
CA SER A 35 5.73 -5.07 14.31
C SER A 35 5.96 -4.02 15.41
N PRO A 36 7.16 -4.00 16.02
CA PRO A 36 7.46 -3.14 17.17
C PRO A 36 7.22 -1.65 16.94
N ASP A 37 7.46 -1.17 15.71
CA ASP A 37 7.35 0.26 15.35
C ASP A 37 5.94 0.68 14.87
N ALA A 38 4.98 -0.23 14.87
CA ALA A 38 3.63 0.03 14.37
C ALA A 38 2.96 1.20 15.11
N LYS A 39 2.34 2.10 14.34
CA LYS A 39 1.59 3.26 14.87
C LYS A 39 0.08 3.01 14.96
N SER A 40 -0.38 1.90 14.41
CA SER A 40 -1.77 1.43 14.48
C SER A 40 -1.84 -0.07 14.23
N LEU A 41 -3.03 -0.65 14.32
CA LEU A 41 -3.31 -2.03 13.93
C LEU A 41 -3.57 -2.24 12.42
N GLU A 42 -3.29 -1.25 11.55
CA GLU A 42 -3.42 -1.43 10.09
C GLU A 42 -2.64 -2.67 9.63
N GLY A 43 -3.23 -3.47 8.75
CA GLY A 43 -2.65 -4.73 8.27
C GLY A 43 -2.85 -5.94 9.18
N TYR A 44 -3.20 -5.74 10.45
CA TYR A 44 -3.33 -6.83 11.43
C TYR A 44 -4.78 -7.10 11.85
N LEU A 45 -5.73 -6.31 11.39
CA LEU A 45 -7.16 -6.57 11.58
C LEU A 45 -7.68 -7.48 10.46
N PHE A 46 -7.62 -8.79 10.67
CA PHE A 46 -7.87 -9.77 9.61
C PHE A 46 -9.26 -9.63 8.95
N PRO A 47 -9.37 -9.62 7.61
CA PRO A 47 -10.64 -9.41 6.91
C PRO A 47 -11.49 -10.70 6.88
N GLU A 48 -12.44 -10.82 7.80
CA GLU A 48 -13.40 -11.93 7.86
C GLU A 48 -14.76 -11.44 8.37
N THR A 49 -15.78 -12.31 8.28
CA THR A 49 -17.07 -12.10 8.92
C THR A 49 -16.99 -12.33 10.43
N TYR A 50 -17.17 -11.27 11.21
CA TYR A 50 -17.22 -11.33 12.67
C TYR A 50 -18.65 -11.17 13.19
N LYS A 51 -18.93 -11.77 14.35
CA LYS A 51 -20.17 -11.58 15.10
C LYS A 51 -19.83 -10.99 16.45
N PHE A 52 -20.35 -9.79 16.73
CA PHE A 52 -20.15 -9.09 17.99
C PHE A 52 -21.48 -8.77 18.65
N SER A 53 -21.50 -8.74 19.99
CA SER A 53 -22.62 -8.18 20.74
C SER A 53 -22.69 -6.67 20.55
N ARG A 54 -23.86 -6.05 20.71
CA ARG A 54 -24.04 -4.58 20.66
C ARG A 54 -23.20 -3.81 21.68
N HIS A 55 -22.77 -4.47 22.76
CA HIS A 55 -21.93 -3.89 23.81
C HIS A 55 -20.43 -4.20 23.63
N ALA A 56 -20.04 -4.80 22.50
CA ALA A 56 -18.64 -5.09 22.24
C ALA A 56 -17.85 -3.79 22.08
N THR A 57 -16.73 -3.66 22.79
CA THR A 57 -15.88 -2.48 22.69
C THR A 57 -14.95 -2.57 21.46
N PRO A 58 -14.43 -1.43 20.95
CA PRO A 58 -13.41 -1.43 19.91
C PRO A 58 -12.20 -2.34 20.22
N GLU A 59 -11.74 -2.36 21.47
CA GLU A 59 -10.63 -3.18 21.95
C GLU A 59 -10.95 -4.68 21.78
N GLN A 60 -12.16 -5.09 22.16
CA GLN A 60 -12.61 -6.48 22.04
C GLN A 60 -12.71 -6.91 20.57
N MET A 61 -13.24 -6.03 19.72
CA MET A 61 -13.33 -6.28 18.27
C MET A 61 -11.94 -6.42 17.65
N GLN A 62 -11.03 -5.50 17.95
CA GLN A 62 -9.66 -5.50 17.47
C GLN A 62 -8.87 -6.73 17.96
N ALA A 63 -9.00 -7.09 19.24
CA ALA A 63 -8.37 -8.28 19.79
C ALA A 63 -8.85 -9.57 19.08
N ALA A 64 -10.14 -9.67 18.75
CA ALA A 64 -10.67 -10.80 17.99
C ALA A 64 -10.10 -10.85 16.55
N MET A 65 -10.01 -9.70 15.88
CA MET A 65 -9.45 -9.59 14.53
C MET A 65 -7.94 -9.90 14.49
N VAL A 66 -7.17 -9.38 15.45
CA VAL A 66 -5.72 -9.68 15.60
C VAL A 66 -5.52 -11.15 15.95
N LYS A 67 -6.36 -11.73 16.81
CA LYS A 67 -6.32 -13.17 17.11
C LYS A 67 -6.54 -14.02 15.86
N ARG A 68 -7.47 -13.61 14.98
CA ARG A 68 -7.67 -14.29 13.69
C ARG A 68 -6.46 -14.13 12.80
N PHE A 69 -5.91 -12.91 12.67
CA PHE A 69 -4.67 -12.67 11.90
C PHE A 69 -3.55 -13.62 12.34
N ARG A 70 -3.29 -13.70 13.65
CA ARG A 70 -2.24 -14.56 14.21
C ARG A 70 -2.44 -16.03 13.89
N ARG A 71 -3.69 -16.50 13.94
CA ARG A 71 -4.03 -17.88 13.56
C ARG A 71 -3.70 -18.16 12.10
N GLU A 72 -4.06 -17.25 11.20
CA GLU A 72 -3.78 -17.41 9.78
C GLU A 72 -2.29 -17.25 9.45
N ALA A 73 -1.60 -16.29 10.05
CA ALA A 73 -0.15 -16.15 9.90
C ALA A 73 0.56 -17.44 10.35
N THR A 74 0.16 -18.01 11.48
CA THR A 74 0.72 -19.27 11.98
C THR A 74 0.41 -20.45 11.05
N SER A 75 -0.82 -20.56 10.54
CA SER A 75 -1.21 -21.65 9.62
C SER A 75 -0.48 -21.59 8.28
N LEU A 76 -0.09 -20.39 7.85
CA LEU A 76 0.74 -20.16 6.68
C LEU A 76 2.24 -20.40 6.92
N GLY A 77 2.68 -20.53 8.18
CA GLY A 77 4.10 -20.58 8.53
C GLY A 77 4.79 -19.21 8.50
N LEU A 78 4.02 -18.12 8.49
CA LEU A 78 4.56 -16.75 8.56
C LEU A 78 5.08 -16.48 9.98
N THR A 79 6.35 -16.80 10.19
CA THR A 79 7.03 -16.72 11.49
C THR A 79 8.18 -15.72 11.49
N THR A 80 8.69 -15.34 10.32
CA THR A 80 9.79 -14.39 10.12
C THR A 80 9.34 -13.25 9.23
N ASP A 81 10.00 -12.10 9.36
CA ASP A 81 9.73 -10.89 8.54
C ASP A 81 8.25 -10.51 8.45
N VAL A 82 7.49 -10.73 9.52
CA VAL A 82 6.03 -10.58 9.54
C VAL A 82 5.62 -9.16 9.12
N ALA A 83 6.23 -8.13 9.70
CA ALA A 83 5.93 -6.74 9.34
C ALA A 83 6.17 -6.43 7.86
N ARG A 84 7.29 -6.91 7.30
CA ARG A 84 7.64 -6.72 5.89
C ARG A 84 6.65 -7.46 4.98
N THR A 85 6.33 -8.71 5.32
CA THR A 85 5.38 -9.55 4.58
C THR A 85 3.97 -8.97 4.59
N VAL A 86 3.48 -8.51 5.75
CA VAL A 86 2.16 -7.87 5.87
C VAL A 86 2.11 -6.58 5.07
N THR A 87 3.19 -5.79 5.08
CA THR A 87 3.29 -4.57 4.26
C THR A 87 3.20 -4.92 2.77
N MET A 88 4.01 -5.87 2.28
CA MET A 88 3.95 -6.35 0.89
C MET A 88 2.57 -6.90 0.53
N ALA A 89 1.99 -7.75 1.38
CA ALA A 89 0.67 -8.32 1.17
C ALA A 89 -0.41 -7.24 1.08
N SER A 90 -0.31 -6.17 1.87
CA SER A 90 -1.26 -5.06 1.80
C SER A 90 -1.20 -4.28 0.49
N LEU A 91 -0.01 -4.20 -0.14
CA LEU A 91 0.15 -3.62 -1.48
C LEU A 91 -0.52 -4.52 -2.53
N VAL A 92 -0.19 -5.82 -2.50
CA VAL A 92 -0.76 -6.82 -3.42
C VAL A 92 -2.29 -6.89 -3.30
N GLU A 93 -2.84 -6.85 -2.09
CA GLU A 93 -4.28 -6.86 -1.83
C GLU A 93 -4.99 -5.68 -2.49
N LYS A 94 -4.32 -4.52 -2.58
CA LYS A 94 -4.93 -3.31 -3.13
C LYS A 94 -4.82 -3.19 -4.65
N GLU A 95 -3.88 -3.90 -5.27
CA GLU A 95 -3.68 -3.89 -6.73
C GLU A 95 -4.50 -4.95 -7.45
N VAL A 96 -4.69 -6.12 -6.84
CA VAL A 96 -5.11 -7.31 -7.59
C VAL A 96 -6.58 -7.66 -7.36
N ARG A 97 -7.32 -7.79 -8.46
CA ARG A 97 -8.70 -8.30 -8.46
C ARG A 97 -8.78 -9.82 -8.71
N VAL A 98 -7.82 -10.39 -9.43
CA VAL A 98 -7.80 -11.79 -9.84
C VAL A 98 -6.81 -12.59 -8.99
N ASP A 99 -7.31 -13.58 -8.23
CA ASP A 99 -6.51 -14.38 -7.30
C ASP A 99 -5.24 -14.98 -7.92
N ALA A 100 -5.32 -15.46 -9.16
CA ALA A 100 -4.18 -16.06 -9.87
C ALA A 100 -3.04 -15.07 -10.18
N GLU A 101 -3.31 -13.75 -10.20
CA GLU A 101 -2.32 -12.72 -10.56
C GLU A 101 -1.53 -12.21 -9.36
N ARG A 102 -1.97 -12.50 -8.12
CA ARG A 102 -1.32 -11.99 -6.90
C ARG A 102 0.17 -12.35 -6.81
N PRO A 103 0.61 -13.61 -7.09
CA PRO A 103 2.03 -13.94 -7.06
C PRO A 103 2.86 -13.18 -8.09
N LEU A 104 2.30 -12.88 -9.27
CA LEU A 104 2.98 -12.11 -10.31
C LEU A 104 3.16 -10.64 -9.89
N VAL A 105 2.12 -10.01 -9.33
CA VAL A 105 2.22 -8.65 -8.80
C VAL A 105 3.19 -8.57 -7.63
N ALA A 106 3.16 -9.56 -6.72
CA ALA A 106 4.18 -9.67 -5.67
C ALA A 106 5.60 -9.77 -6.25
N GLY A 107 5.78 -10.57 -7.30
CA GLY A 107 7.04 -10.67 -8.06
C GLY A 107 7.51 -9.33 -8.62
N VAL A 108 6.62 -8.56 -9.25
CA VAL A 108 6.95 -7.21 -9.75
C VAL A 108 7.44 -6.30 -8.63
N PHE A 109 6.75 -6.28 -7.48
CA PHE A 109 7.19 -5.47 -6.34
C PHE A 109 8.55 -5.91 -5.79
N VAL A 110 8.79 -7.23 -5.66
CA VAL A 110 10.10 -7.76 -5.25
C VAL A 110 11.20 -7.34 -6.23
N ASN A 111 10.96 -7.46 -7.53
CA ASN A 111 11.93 -7.09 -8.57
C ASN A 111 12.26 -5.60 -8.55
N ARG A 112 11.24 -4.74 -8.39
CA ARG A 112 11.44 -3.29 -8.25
C ARG A 112 12.25 -2.94 -7.01
N LEU A 113 11.93 -3.54 -5.86
CA LEU A 113 12.70 -3.36 -4.63
C LEU A 113 14.17 -3.76 -4.81
N ALA A 114 14.41 -4.89 -5.46
CA ALA A 114 15.77 -5.37 -5.74
C ALA A 114 16.57 -4.44 -6.65
N LYS A 115 15.90 -3.72 -7.57
CA LYS A 115 16.51 -2.76 -8.50
C LYS A 115 16.50 -1.30 -7.98
N GLY A 116 15.94 -1.04 -6.80
CA GLY A 116 15.78 0.32 -6.28
C GLY A 116 14.80 1.18 -7.07
N ILE A 117 13.88 0.57 -7.82
CA ILE A 117 12.84 1.25 -8.59
C ILE A 117 11.68 1.60 -7.65
N PRO A 118 11.13 2.83 -7.69
CA PRO A 118 9.93 3.18 -6.92
C PRO A 118 8.76 2.21 -7.21
N LEU A 119 8.02 1.83 -6.17
CA LEU A 119 6.86 0.93 -6.35
C LEU A 119 5.74 1.62 -7.13
N ALA A 120 5.61 2.95 -6.97
CA ALA A 120 4.71 3.80 -7.74
C ALA A 120 3.28 3.24 -7.85
N THR A 121 2.69 2.94 -6.70
CA THR A 121 1.35 2.34 -6.57
C THR A 121 0.36 3.35 -6.00
N ASP A 122 -0.71 3.61 -6.76
CA ASP A 122 -1.80 4.54 -6.43
C ASP A 122 -2.41 4.30 -5.03
N PRO A 123 -2.75 3.05 -4.63
CA PRO A 123 -3.20 2.74 -3.28
C PRO A 123 -2.38 3.35 -2.13
N THR A 124 -1.07 3.49 -2.30
CA THR A 124 -0.21 4.06 -1.25
C THR A 124 -0.36 5.57 -1.13
N VAL A 125 -0.59 6.26 -2.26
CA VAL A 125 -0.89 7.70 -2.29
C VAL A 125 -2.28 7.97 -1.71
N ILE A 126 -3.26 7.13 -2.04
CA ILE A 126 -4.60 7.18 -1.44
C ILE A 126 -4.50 7.01 0.07
N TYR A 127 -3.72 6.03 0.54
CA TYR A 127 -3.53 5.79 1.97
C TYR A 127 -2.87 6.98 2.67
N ALA A 128 -1.84 7.57 2.07
CA ALA A 128 -1.24 8.81 2.58
C ALA A 128 -2.28 9.93 2.71
N ALA A 129 -3.12 10.14 1.69
CA ALA A 129 -4.18 11.14 1.74
C ALA A 129 -5.26 10.84 2.80
N LEU A 130 -5.56 9.56 3.07
CA LEU A 130 -6.48 9.15 4.15
C LEU A 130 -5.91 9.46 5.54
N LEU A 131 -4.61 9.20 5.75
CA LEU A 131 -3.95 9.50 7.02
C LEU A 131 -4.04 10.98 7.40
N ASP A 132 -3.95 11.87 6.40
CA ASP A 132 -3.99 13.32 6.59
C ASP A 132 -5.38 13.94 6.37
N ASN A 133 -6.42 13.12 6.22
CA ASN A 133 -7.79 13.57 5.94
C ASN A 133 -7.91 14.48 4.69
N ARG A 134 -7.13 14.20 3.65
CA ARG A 134 -7.09 14.92 2.36
C ARG A 134 -7.71 14.13 1.20
N TRP A 135 -8.15 12.90 1.43
CA TRP A 135 -8.73 12.07 0.39
C TRP A 135 -10.08 12.61 -0.09
N ARG A 136 -10.20 12.82 -1.40
CA ARG A 136 -11.37 13.46 -2.04
C ARG A 136 -12.14 12.51 -2.97
N GLY A 137 -11.84 11.21 -2.94
CA GLY A 137 -12.43 10.21 -3.85
C GLY A 137 -11.74 10.12 -5.22
N THR A 138 -10.71 10.94 -5.48
CA THR A 138 -9.92 10.93 -6.70
C THR A 138 -8.48 11.34 -6.40
N ILE A 139 -7.53 10.78 -7.14
CA ILE A 139 -6.11 11.16 -7.07
C ILE A 139 -5.90 12.39 -7.94
N TYR A 140 -5.36 13.45 -7.34
CA TYR A 140 -4.93 14.63 -8.08
C TYR A 140 -3.41 14.66 -8.20
N ARG A 141 -2.90 15.48 -9.13
CA ARG A 141 -1.45 15.68 -9.27
C ARG A 141 -0.79 16.14 -7.96
N SER A 142 -1.49 16.99 -7.19
CA SER A 142 -1.04 17.43 -5.86
C SER A 142 -0.85 16.28 -4.87
N ASP A 143 -1.58 15.18 -5.03
CA ASP A 143 -1.47 14.01 -4.16
C ASP A 143 -0.27 13.14 -4.56
N LEU A 144 0.01 13.02 -5.86
CA LEU A 144 1.22 12.36 -6.37
C LEU A 144 2.50 13.12 -5.96
N ASP A 145 2.45 14.45 -5.92
CA ASP A 145 3.58 15.30 -5.54
C ASP A 145 3.73 15.46 -4.01
N TYR A 146 2.73 15.08 -3.23
CA TYR A 146 2.69 15.22 -1.77
C TYR A 146 3.78 14.39 -1.08
N ASP A 147 4.55 15.02 -0.20
CA ASP A 147 5.61 14.34 0.54
C ASP A 147 5.04 13.62 1.77
N SER A 148 4.92 12.30 1.67
CA SER A 148 4.53 11.40 2.75
C SER A 148 5.39 10.15 2.65
N PRO A 149 5.81 9.54 3.77
CA PRO A 149 6.60 8.32 3.73
C PRO A 149 5.84 7.13 3.11
N TYR A 150 4.51 7.21 3.02
CA TYR A 150 3.69 6.24 2.29
C TYR A 150 3.66 6.48 0.77
N ASN A 151 4.08 7.65 0.27
CA ASN A 151 4.04 7.95 -1.16
C ASN A 151 5.17 7.22 -1.91
N THR A 152 4.86 6.05 -2.47
CA THR A 152 5.81 5.22 -3.21
C THR A 152 6.18 5.72 -4.60
N TYR A 153 5.64 6.87 -5.06
CA TYR A 153 6.18 7.60 -6.20
C TYR A 153 7.40 8.44 -5.82
N ARG A 154 7.47 8.86 -4.55
CA ARG A 154 8.51 9.77 -4.05
C ARG A 154 9.59 9.05 -3.25
N HIS A 155 9.23 7.96 -2.59
CA HIS A 155 10.12 7.19 -1.72
C HIS A 155 10.31 5.79 -2.28
N THR A 156 11.56 5.40 -2.53
CA THR A 156 11.92 4.03 -2.90
C THR A 156 11.83 3.11 -1.69
N GLY A 157 11.53 1.83 -1.93
CA GLY A 157 11.38 0.85 -0.87
C GLY A 157 9.92 0.58 -0.51
N LEU A 158 9.71 -0.18 0.57
CA LEU A 158 8.37 -0.37 1.13
C LEU A 158 7.96 0.87 1.94
N PRO A 159 6.66 1.19 2.01
CA PRO A 159 6.17 2.18 2.96
C PRO A 159 6.44 1.74 4.42
N PRO A 160 6.34 2.65 5.41
CA PRO A 160 6.63 2.36 6.82
C PRO A 160 5.76 1.28 7.45
N GLY A 161 4.65 0.93 6.81
CA GLY A 161 3.74 -0.11 7.25
C GLY A 161 2.69 -0.43 6.19
N PRO A 162 1.78 -1.35 6.49
CA PRO A 162 0.72 -1.74 5.57
C PRO A 162 -0.27 -0.60 5.30
N ILE A 163 -0.97 -0.69 4.18
CA ILE A 163 -2.00 0.27 3.73
C ILE A 163 -3.42 -0.31 3.73
N ALA A 164 -3.55 -1.58 4.06
CA ALA A 164 -4.78 -2.34 4.08
C ALA A 164 -4.62 -3.60 4.92
N SER A 165 -5.74 -4.28 5.20
CA SER A 165 -5.76 -5.59 5.86
C SER A 165 -5.75 -6.71 4.82
N PRO A 166 -4.61 -7.42 4.61
CA PRO A 166 -4.50 -8.45 3.58
C PRO A 166 -5.22 -9.74 3.97
N GLY A 167 -5.79 -10.42 2.98
CA GLY A 167 -6.33 -11.77 3.14
C GLY A 167 -5.27 -12.87 3.00
N VAL A 168 -5.70 -14.13 3.14
CA VAL A 168 -4.82 -15.31 3.01
C VAL A 168 -4.10 -15.35 1.66
N ALA A 169 -4.80 -15.04 0.56
CA ALA A 169 -4.23 -15.10 -0.78
C ALA A 169 -3.11 -14.07 -0.99
N ALA A 170 -3.28 -12.84 -0.48
CA ALA A 170 -2.24 -11.81 -0.55
C ALA A 170 -1.05 -12.12 0.37
N LEU A 171 -1.30 -12.66 1.57
CA LEU A 171 -0.22 -13.13 2.45
C LEU A 171 0.60 -14.23 1.79
N LYS A 172 -0.05 -15.24 1.19
CA LYS A 172 0.62 -16.31 0.44
C LYS A 172 1.45 -15.77 -0.73
N ALA A 173 0.89 -14.86 -1.51
CA ALA A 173 1.60 -14.24 -2.63
C ALA A 173 2.81 -13.41 -2.20
N ALA A 174 2.73 -12.72 -1.06
CA ALA A 174 3.85 -11.98 -0.50
C ALA A 174 4.96 -12.90 0.04
N MET A 175 4.60 -14.06 0.59
CA MET A 175 5.56 -15.08 1.06
C MET A 175 6.21 -15.86 -0.08
N HIS A 176 5.46 -16.08 -1.16
CA HIS A 176 5.88 -16.86 -2.32
C HIS A 176 5.59 -16.08 -3.62
N PRO A 177 6.32 -14.98 -3.86
CA PRO A 177 6.20 -14.22 -5.09
C PRO A 177 6.62 -15.08 -6.29
N ALA A 178 6.02 -14.84 -7.46
CA ALA A 178 6.41 -15.53 -8.67
C ALA A 178 7.81 -15.07 -9.12
N GLU A 179 8.69 -16.04 -9.42
CA GLU A 179 10.00 -15.77 -9.98
C GLU A 179 9.85 -15.41 -11.47
N THR A 180 9.98 -14.11 -11.76
CA THR A 180 9.87 -13.54 -13.11
C THR A 180 10.79 -12.33 -13.23
N ASP A 181 10.99 -11.82 -14.43
CA ASP A 181 11.70 -10.55 -14.67
C ASP A 181 10.76 -9.35 -14.82
N TYR A 182 9.46 -9.51 -14.56
CA TYR A 182 8.49 -8.44 -14.76
C TYR A 182 8.77 -7.26 -13.83
N LEU A 183 8.66 -6.05 -14.38
CA LEU A 183 8.85 -4.78 -13.69
C LEU A 183 7.62 -3.89 -13.78
N TYR A 184 6.67 -4.20 -14.65
CA TYR A 184 5.50 -3.40 -14.90
C TYR A 184 4.28 -4.30 -15.07
N PHE A 185 3.12 -3.78 -14.71
CA PHE A 185 1.84 -4.37 -15.03
C PHE A 185 0.81 -3.27 -15.28
N VAL A 186 -0.17 -3.55 -16.11
CA VAL A 186 -1.34 -2.68 -16.35
C VAL A 186 -2.56 -3.55 -16.58
N ALA A 187 -3.73 -3.06 -16.16
CA ALA A 187 -4.98 -3.75 -16.46
C ALA A 187 -5.24 -3.80 -17.99
N ASP A 188 -5.88 -4.86 -18.46
CA ASP A 188 -6.49 -4.93 -19.78
C ASP A 188 -7.98 -4.56 -19.73
N ALA A 189 -8.65 -4.61 -20.89
CA ALA A 189 -10.08 -4.29 -21.00
C ALA A 189 -11.00 -5.29 -20.27
N ALA A 190 -10.52 -6.51 -19.99
CA ALA A 190 -11.25 -7.54 -19.26
C ALA A 190 -11.01 -7.46 -17.74
N GLY A 191 -10.06 -6.62 -17.29
CA GLY A 191 -9.69 -6.45 -15.89
C GLY A 191 -8.61 -7.44 -15.42
N HIS A 192 -7.93 -8.12 -16.34
CA HIS A 192 -6.72 -8.90 -16.09
C HIS A 192 -5.48 -8.04 -16.15
N SER A 193 -4.38 -8.50 -15.55
CA SER A 193 -3.10 -7.80 -15.62
C SER A 193 -2.25 -8.27 -16.81
N VAL A 194 -1.77 -7.32 -17.61
CA VAL A 194 -0.71 -7.53 -18.62
C VAL A 194 0.62 -7.14 -18.00
N PHE A 195 1.58 -8.05 -18.02
CA PHE A 195 2.90 -7.86 -17.40
C PHE A 195 3.97 -7.58 -18.45
N SER A 196 4.96 -6.77 -18.10
CA SER A 196 6.10 -6.45 -18.96
C SER A 196 7.37 -6.20 -18.13
N ASN A 197 8.53 -6.43 -18.73
CA ASN A 197 9.84 -6.13 -18.14
C ASN A 197 10.49 -4.87 -18.76
N ASP A 198 9.91 -4.35 -19.84
CA ASP A 198 10.39 -3.19 -20.59
C ASP A 198 9.41 -2.01 -20.48
N LEU A 199 9.96 -0.81 -20.27
CA LEU A 199 9.16 0.39 -20.06
C LEU A 199 8.43 0.83 -21.34
N LYS A 200 9.02 0.60 -22.52
CA LYS A 200 8.38 0.96 -23.79
C LYS A 200 7.20 0.03 -24.05
N GLU A 201 7.37 -1.27 -23.84
CA GLU A 201 6.26 -2.23 -23.91
C GLU A 201 5.14 -1.84 -22.94
N HIS A 202 5.47 -1.53 -21.69
CA HIS A 202 4.49 -1.07 -20.71
C HIS A 202 3.74 0.20 -21.18
N ALA A 203 4.45 1.18 -21.75
CA ALA A 203 3.82 2.40 -22.26
C ALA A 203 2.84 2.12 -23.41
N GLU A 204 3.15 1.17 -24.29
CA GLU A 204 2.25 0.71 -25.36
C GLU A 204 1.01 0.01 -24.79
N GLN A 205 1.18 -0.85 -23.78
CA GLN A 205 0.09 -1.52 -23.07
C GLN A 205 -0.84 -0.51 -22.36
N VAL A 206 -0.28 0.51 -21.69
CA VAL A 206 -1.04 1.60 -21.06
C VAL A 206 -1.87 2.38 -22.09
N GLN A 207 -1.29 2.69 -23.26
CA GLN A 207 -2.04 3.36 -24.32
C GLN A 207 -3.17 2.47 -24.87
N ALA A 208 -2.93 1.16 -25.01
CA ALA A 208 -3.95 0.22 -25.43
C ALA A 208 -5.12 0.16 -24.43
N TYR A 209 -4.82 0.09 -23.13
CA TYR A 209 -5.82 0.13 -22.07
C TYR A 209 -6.68 1.41 -22.13
N ARG A 210 -6.05 2.59 -22.21
CA ARG A 210 -6.77 3.89 -22.27
C ARG A 210 -7.70 3.98 -23.48
N ARG A 211 -7.24 3.52 -24.66
CA ARG A 211 -8.07 3.47 -25.87
C ARG A 211 -9.29 2.57 -25.68
N ALA A 212 -9.15 1.45 -24.98
CA ALA A 212 -10.25 0.53 -24.70
C ALA A 212 -11.22 1.06 -23.63
N SER A 213 -10.71 1.75 -22.60
CA SER A 213 -11.50 2.31 -21.49
C SER A 213 -12.17 3.66 -21.80
N GLY A 214 -11.89 4.27 -22.95
CA GLY A 214 -12.42 5.60 -23.32
C GLY A 214 -11.80 6.76 -22.53
N GLU A 215 -10.66 6.54 -21.89
CA GLU A 215 -9.98 7.50 -21.04
C GLU A 215 -9.01 8.38 -21.86
N ALA A 216 -8.99 9.69 -21.61
CA ALA A 216 -8.11 10.61 -22.33
C ALA A 216 -6.62 10.29 -22.07
N PRO A 217 -5.72 10.50 -23.04
CA PRO A 217 -4.30 10.21 -22.86
C PRO A 217 -3.70 11.10 -21.76
N ALA A 218 -3.21 10.50 -20.67
CA ALA A 218 -2.42 11.23 -19.67
C ALA A 218 -1.01 11.52 -20.17
N ALA A 219 -0.45 12.65 -19.72
CA ALA A 219 0.93 13.06 -19.92
C ALA A 219 1.93 11.94 -19.54
N PRO A 220 3.10 11.88 -20.21
CA PRO A 220 4.07 10.82 -20.00
C PRO A 220 4.49 10.72 -18.53
N ALA A 221 4.75 9.49 -18.08
CA ALA A 221 5.35 9.24 -16.77
C ALA A 221 6.67 10.03 -16.64
N PRO A 222 7.02 10.54 -15.45
CA PRO A 222 8.30 11.20 -15.26
C PRO A 222 9.43 10.24 -15.62
N SER A 223 10.27 10.67 -16.56
CA SER A 223 11.44 9.91 -17.02
C SER A 223 12.41 9.63 -15.88
N GLU A 224 13.04 8.46 -15.87
CA GLU A 224 14.05 8.03 -14.89
C GLU A 224 15.31 8.93 -14.80
N THR A 225 15.39 10.02 -15.57
CA THR A 225 16.58 10.86 -15.74
C THR A 225 16.67 12.12 -14.85
N GLU A 226 15.73 12.40 -13.96
CA GLU A 226 15.79 13.61 -13.09
C GLU A 226 16.21 13.34 -11.62
N SER A 227 17.03 12.31 -11.36
CA SER A 227 17.62 12.08 -10.03
C SER A 227 19.15 12.27 -10.00
N ARG A 228 19.68 13.34 -10.61
CA ARG A 228 21.10 13.72 -10.38
C ARG A 228 21.33 15.23 -10.33
N SER A 229 21.36 15.80 -9.12
CA SER A 229 22.53 16.51 -8.55
C SER A 229 22.15 17.46 -7.40
N PRO A 230 22.87 17.44 -6.26
CA PRO A 230 22.71 18.44 -5.21
C PRO A 230 23.48 19.71 -5.59
N LYS A 231 22.80 20.85 -5.74
CA LYS A 231 23.47 22.16 -5.85
C LYS A 231 24.09 22.53 -4.49
N HIS A 232 25.39 22.27 -4.34
CA HIS A 232 26.24 22.92 -3.36
C HIS A 232 26.30 24.43 -3.65
N GLY A 233 25.59 25.22 -2.87
CA GLY A 233 25.76 26.67 -2.81
C GLY A 233 26.96 27.04 -1.94
N ARG A 234 28.16 27.08 -2.51
CA ARG A 234 29.29 27.82 -1.93
C ARG A 234 29.05 29.31 -2.14
N SER A 235 28.80 30.05 -1.06
CA SER A 235 28.91 31.52 -1.04
C SER A 235 30.16 31.90 -0.24
N SER A 236 31.20 32.29 -0.96
CA SER A 236 32.40 32.93 -0.43
C SER A 236 32.58 34.27 -1.12
N GLY A 237 32.28 35.35 -0.38
CA GLY A 237 33.25 36.44 -0.18
C GLY A 237 33.26 37.65 -1.13
N ARG A 238 33.28 38.82 -0.45
CA ARG A 238 33.85 40.15 -0.81
C ARG A 238 32.99 41.08 -1.70
N LYS A 239 32.46 42.17 -1.12
CA LYS A 239 33.09 43.49 -0.80
C LYS A 239 33.24 44.40 -2.03
N ARG A 240 32.48 45.51 -2.10
CA ARG A 240 32.94 46.93 -1.94
C ARG A 240 31.97 47.96 -2.56
N GLN A 241 31.79 49.07 -1.80
CA GLN A 241 31.69 50.50 -2.20
C GLN A 241 30.49 50.90 -3.09
N LYS A 242 29.75 51.98 -2.83
CA LYS A 242 29.96 53.24 -2.10
C LYS A 242 28.76 53.55 -1.22
#